data_AF-A0A7G9WIK2-F1
#
_entry.id   AF-A0A7G9WIK2-F1
#
_cell.length_a   1.000
_cell.length_b   1.000
_cell.length_c   1.000
_cell.angle_alpha   90.00
_cell.angle_beta   90.00
_cell.angle_gamma   90.00
#
_symmetry.space_group_name_H-M   'P 1'
#
loop_
_entity.id
_entity.type
_entity.pdbx_description
1 polymer ?
#
loop_
_entity_poly.entity_id
_entity_poly.type
_entity_poly.pdbx_seq_one_letter_code
_entity_poly.pdbx_strand_id
1 'polypeptide(L)' 'MDDKTGVSITNRDRALRAWQNSTELVRDYQTYAQEIKDDQALSTLFAEYAEDEAVHAAELLKTLHGFAQ' A
#
# COMPACT_ATOMS: atom_id res chain seq x y z
N MET A 1 23.98 0.02 32.70
CA MET A 1 24.10 0.92 31.54
C MET A 1 23.77 0.07 30.33
N ASP A 2 22.57 0.22 29.78
CA ASP A 2 22.21 -0.18 28.41
C ASP A 2 20.84 0.44 28.10
N ASP A 3 20.89 1.76 27.95
CA ASP A 3 19.86 2.60 27.34
C ASP A 3 19.68 2.20 25.88
N LYS A 4 18.61 1.47 25.56
CA LYS A 4 18.05 1.42 24.19
C LYS A 4 16.55 1.52 24.30
N THR A 5 16.02 2.69 23.97
CA THR A 5 14.62 2.95 23.64
C THR A 5 14.21 2.10 22.43
N GLY A 6 14.06 0.79 22.63
CA GLY A 6 13.61 -0.15 21.61
C GLY A 6 12.12 0.03 21.38
N VAL A 7 11.75 0.94 20.47
CA VAL A 7 10.38 0.99 19.95
C VAL A 7 10.09 -0.38 19.33
N SER A 8 9.34 -1.20 20.05
CA SER A 8 8.94 -2.52 19.56
C SER A 8 7.94 -2.32 18.44
N ILE A 9 8.31 -2.68 17.21
CA ILE A 9 7.41 -2.63 16.05
C ILE A 9 6.24 -3.58 16.34
N THR A 10 5.05 -3.00 16.49
CA THR A 10 3.82 -3.74 16.78
C THR A 10 3.22 -4.31 15.50
N ASN A 11 2.30 -5.28 15.62
CA ASN A 11 1.54 -5.77 14.46
C ASN A 11 0.72 -4.65 13.79
N ARG A 12 0.24 -3.69 14.59
CA ARG A 12 -0.42 -2.48 14.07
C ARG A 12 0.52 -1.64 13.22
N ASP A 13 1.77 -1.46 13.66
CA ASP A 13 2.80 -0.70 12.92
C ASP A 13 3.12 -1.36 11.57
N ARG A 14 3.25 -2.70 11.56
CA ARG A 14 3.42 -3.48 10.32
C ARG A 14 2.23 -3.32 9.37
N ALA A 15 1.01 -3.41 9.88
CA ALA A 15 -0.20 -3.21 9.08
C ALA A 15 -0.30 -1.77 8.55
N LEU A 16 0.12 -0.77 9.34
CA LEU A 16 0.11 0.64 8.93
C LEU A 16 1.10 0.87 7.80
N ARG A 17 2.31 0.30 7.91
CA ARG A 17 3.32 0.40 6.87
C ARG A 17 2.89 -0.33 5.59
N ALA A 18 2.30 -1.51 5.71
CA ALA A 18 1.75 -2.23 4.56
C ALA A 18 0.66 -1.40 3.86
N TRP A 19 -0.25 -0.79 4.64
CA TRP A 19 -1.29 0.09 4.09
C TRP A 19 -0.70 1.26 3.33
N GLN A 20 0.28 1.95 3.92
CA GLN A 20 0.98 3.07 3.27
C GLN A 20 1.64 2.63 1.96
N ASN A 21 2.35 1.51 1.96
CA ASN A 21 3.00 0.97 0.77
C ASN A 21 1.98 0.65 -0.34
N SER A 22 0.86 -0.02 -0.02
CA SER A 22 -0.15 -0.31 -1.02
C SER A 22 -0.79 0.96 -1.58
N THR A 23 -1.05 1.98 -0.75
CA THR A 23 -1.55 3.27 -1.26
C THR A 23 -0.54 4.03 -2.14
N GLU A 24 0.76 3.83 -1.92
CA GLU A 24 1.81 4.37 -2.78
C GLU A 24 1.82 3.65 -4.14
N LEU A 25 1.78 2.31 -4.13
CA LEU A 25 1.71 1.50 -5.35
C LEU A 25 0.47 1.82 -6.19
N VAL A 26 -0.70 2.05 -5.58
CA VAL A 26 -1.90 2.51 -6.32
C VAL A 26 -1.59 3.78 -7.12
N ARG A 27 -0.91 4.76 -6.51
CA ARG A 27 -0.60 6.04 -7.16
C ARG A 27 0.42 5.86 -8.29
N ASP A 28 1.46 5.07 -8.04
CA ASP A 28 2.49 4.78 -9.04
C ASP A 28 1.88 4.06 -10.24
N TYR A 29 1.10 3.01 -10.02
CA TYR A 29 0.44 2.26 -11.08
C TYR A 29 -0.58 3.09 -11.86
N GLN A 30 -1.38 3.93 -11.19
CA GLN A 30 -2.25 4.88 -11.88
C GLN A 30 -1.46 5.87 -12.75
N THR A 31 -0.33 6.35 -12.24
CA THR A 31 0.54 7.28 -12.98
C THR A 31 1.13 6.58 -14.21
N TYR A 32 1.67 5.38 -14.06
CA TYR A 32 2.23 4.61 -15.18
C TYR A 32 1.19 4.27 -16.24
N ALA A 33 -0.01 3.84 -15.82
CA ALA A 33 -1.12 3.60 -16.73
C ALA A 33 -1.48 4.85 -17.56
N GLN A 34 -1.38 6.04 -16.96
CA GLN A 34 -1.64 7.31 -17.64
C GLN A 34 -0.47 7.77 -18.53
N GLU A 35 0.77 7.59 -18.11
CA GLU A 35 1.96 8.06 -18.84
C GLU A 35 2.31 7.17 -20.04
N ILE A 36 2.04 5.86 -19.95
CA ILE A 36 2.28 4.93 -21.04
C ILE A 36 1.23 5.15 -22.14
N LYS A 37 1.66 5.72 -23.27
CA LYS A 37 0.81 5.98 -24.45
C LYS A 37 1.00 4.98 -25.59
N ASP A 38 2.16 4.34 -25.65
CA ASP A 38 2.58 3.51 -26.79
C ASP A 38 2.34 2.01 -26.57
N ASP A 39 2.23 1.57 -25.31
CA ASP A 39 1.99 0.17 -24.95
C ASP A 39 0.67 0.02 -24.19
N GLN A 40 -0.41 -0.26 -24.92
CA GLN A 40 -1.74 -0.40 -24.34
C GLN A 40 -1.85 -1.62 -23.40
N ALA A 41 -1.14 -2.71 -23.67
CA ALA A 41 -1.19 -3.90 -22.84
C ALA A 41 -0.55 -3.61 -21.48
N LEU A 42 0.59 -2.95 -21.47
CA LEU A 42 1.27 -2.55 -20.24
C LEU A 42 0.50 -1.46 -19.47
N SER A 43 -0.07 -0.47 -20.16
CA SER A 43 -0.95 0.54 -19.55
C SER A 43 -2.16 -0.10 -18.86
N THR A 44 -2.80 -1.08 -19.52
CA THR A 44 -3.94 -1.83 -18.95
C THR A 44 -3.51 -2.63 -17.72
N LEU A 45 -2.38 -3.33 -17.79
CA LEU A 45 -1.85 -4.11 -16.67
C LEU A 45 -1.61 -3.23 -15.43
N PHE A 46 -1.05 -2.03 -15.61
CA PHE A 46 -0.87 -1.10 -14.49
C PHE A 46 -2.20 -0.58 -13.95
N ALA A 47 -3.21 -0.34 -14.79
CA ALA A 47 -4.53 0.03 -14.31
C ALA A 47 -5.14 -1.08 -13.44
N GLU A 48 -5.07 -2.34 -13.88
CA GLU A 48 -5.54 -3.51 -13.11
C GLU A 48 -4.80 -3.63 -11.77
N TYR A 49 -3.47 -3.48 -11.78
CA TYR A 49 -2.67 -3.54 -10.54
C TYR A 49 -2.99 -2.39 -9.57
N ALA A 50 -3.34 -1.21 -10.09
CA ALA A 50 -3.80 -0.12 -9.23
C ALA A 50 -5.13 -0.45 -8.55
N GLU A 51 -6.04 -1.16 -9.23
CA GLU A 51 -7.31 -1.61 -8.65
C GLU A 51 -7.08 -2.68 -7.57
N ASP A 52 -6.24 -3.68 -7.84
CA ASP A 52 -5.89 -4.73 -6.87
C ASP A 52 -5.21 -4.15 -5.61
N GLU A 53 -4.23 -3.25 -5.77
CA GLU A 53 -3.57 -2.61 -4.62
C GLU A 53 -4.54 -1.71 -3.83
N ALA A 54 -5.55 -1.13 -4.49
CA ALA A 54 -6.59 -0.36 -3.79
C ALA A 54 -7.47 -1.27 -2.92
N VAL A 55 -7.76 -2.50 -3.38
CA VAL A 55 -8.46 -3.51 -2.57
C VAL A 55 -7.58 -3.94 -1.39
N HIS A 56 -6.31 -4.24 -1.61
CA HIS A 56 -5.37 -4.58 -0.52
C HIS A 56 -5.27 -3.45 0.51
N ALA A 57 -5.16 -2.20 0.06
CA ALA A 57 -5.16 -1.04 0.94
C ALA A 57 -6.47 -0.92 1.75
N ALA A 58 -7.63 -1.19 1.13
CA ALA A 58 -8.90 -1.16 1.86
C ALA A 58 -8.98 -2.24 2.95
N GLU A 59 -8.51 -3.45 2.68
CA GLU A 59 -8.47 -4.55 3.67
C GLU A 59 -7.51 -4.25 4.83
N LEU A 60 -6.34 -3.69 4.52
CA LEU A 60 -5.36 -3.25 5.53
C LEU A 60 -5.92 -2.12 6.39
N LEU A 61 -6.63 -1.16 5.80
CA LEU A 61 -7.30 -0.07 6.53
C LEU A 61 -8.37 -0.61 7.48
N LYS A 62 -9.19 -1.55 7.01
CA LYS A 62 -10.20 -2.23 7.84
C LYS A 62 -9.55 -2.96 9.02
N THR A 63 -8.43 -3.64 8.79
CA THR A 63 -7.64 -4.32 9.83
C THR A 63 -7.07 -3.32 10.83
N LEU A 64 -6.59 -2.16 10.36
CA LEU A 64 -6.11 -1.07 11.21
C LEU A 64 -7.19 -0.49 12.12
N HIS A 65 -8.42 -0.34 11.62
CA HIS A 65 -9.56 0.05 12.45
C HIS A 65 -9.87 -0.99 13.54
N GLY A 66 -9.67 -2.27 13.25
CA GLY A 66 -9.81 -3.35 14.24
C GLY A 66 -8.82 -3.27 15.41
N PHE A 67 -7.63 -2.69 15.21
CA PHE A 67 -6.66 -2.45 16.29
C PHE A 67 -7.00 -1.25 17.20
N ALA A 68 -7.95 -0.41 16.80
CA ALA A 68 -8.35 0.79 17.55
C ALA A 68 -9.51 0.54 18.54
N GLN A 69 -10.02 -0.70 18.60
CA GLN A 69 -11.14 -1.14 19.43
C GLN A 69 -10.67 -2.06 20.56
#